data_AF-A0A510JBQ4-F1
#
_entry.id   AF-A0A510JBQ4-F1
#
_cell.length_a   1.000
_cell.length_b   1.000
_cell.length_c   1.000
_cell.angle_alpha   90.00
_cell.angle_beta   90.00
_cell.angle_gamma   90.00
#
_symmetry.space_group_name_H-M   'P 1'
#
loop_
_entity.id
_entity.type
_entity.pdbx_description
1 polymer ?
#
loop_
_entity_poly.entity_id
_entity_poly.type
_entity_poly.pdbx_seq_one_letter_code
_entity_poly.pdbx_strand_id
1 'polypeptide(L)' 'MASLVFLYNKKYNKTYVYESINYWDKSEKKSKSKRKLIGIKDPLTGQIVPTSTQKKEIGRK' A
#
# COMPACT_ATOMS: atom_id res chain seq x y z
N MET A 1 11.45 -6.15 4.89
CA MET A 1 11.07 -4.79 5.36
C MET A 1 10.08 -4.21 4.38
N ALA A 2 8.93 -3.73 4.84
CA ALA A 2 7.96 -3.02 4.00
C ALA A 2 8.21 -1.51 4.10
N SER A 3 8.01 -0.78 3.00
CA SER A 3 8.12 0.69 2.99
C SER A 3 6.79 1.33 2.56
N LEU A 4 6.48 2.49 3.13
CA LEU A 4 5.30 3.26 2.75
C LEU A 4 5.62 4.15 1.54
N VAL A 5 4.78 4.09 0.51
CA VAL A 5 4.90 4.88 -0.71
C VAL A 5 3.66 5.74 -0.88
N PHE A 6 3.88 7.06 -0.96
CA PHE A 6 2.83 8.04 -1.20
C PHE A 6 2.78 8.40 -2.68
N LEU A 7 1.63 8.19 -3.32
CA LEU A 7 1.40 8.49 -4.72
C LEU A 7 0.30 9.53 -4.84
N TYR A 8 0.68 10.75 -5.22
CA TYR A 8 -0.27 11.83 -5.46
C TYR A 8 -0.93 11.69 -6.84
N ASN A 9 -2.25 11.58 -6.86
CA ASN A 9 -3.04 11.53 -8.08
C ASN A 9 -3.68 12.90 -8.35
N LYS A 10 -3.18 13.57 -9.40
CA LYS A 10 -3.63 14.90 -9.82
C LYS A 10 -5.09 14.94 -10.28
N LYS A 11 -5.60 13.85 -10.89
CA LYS A 11 -6.97 13.82 -11.44
C LYS A 11 -8.04 13.92 -10.35
N TYR A 12 -7.79 13.29 -9.20
CA TYR A 12 -8.75 13.23 -8.09
C TYR A 12 -8.31 14.05 -6.87
N ASN A 13 -7.17 14.76 -6.98
CA ASN A 13 -6.54 15.51 -5.89
C ASN A 13 -6.40 14.68 -4.60
N LYS A 14 -5.99 13.41 -4.74
CA LYS A 14 -5.90 12.44 -3.63
C LYS A 14 -4.51 11.85 -3.58
N THR A 15 -3.99 11.67 -2.36
CA THR A 15 -2.72 10.97 -2.14
C THR A 15 -3.01 9.54 -1.73
N TYR A 16 -2.69 8.57 -2.58
CA TYR A 16 -2.83 7.15 -2.28
C TYR A 16 -1.59 6.66 -1.54
N VAL A 17 -1.81 5.79 -0.56
CA VAL A 17 -0.76 5.23 0.29
C VAL A 17 -0.66 3.74 0.02
N TYR A 18 0.53 3.32 -0.40
CA TYR A 18 0.83 1.93 -0.71
C TYR A 18 1.88 1.37 0.25
N GLU A 19 1.70 0.12 0.63
CA GLU A 19 2.74 -0.71 1.23
C GLU A 19 3.56 -1.33 0.10
N SER A 20 4.87 -1.09 0.07
CA SER A 20 5.78 -1.72 -0.87
C SER A 20 6.56 -2.82 -0.16
N ILE A 21 6.36 -4.06 -0.60
CA ILE A 21 7.03 -5.24 -0.06
C ILE A 21 8.01 -5.73 -1.12
N ASN A 22 9.30 -5.74 -0.78
CA ASN A 22 10.34 -6.28 -1.63
C ASN A 22 10.54 -7.76 -1.33
N TYR A 23 10.64 -8.57 -2.37
CA TYR A 23 10.87 -10.01 -2.27
C TYR A 23 11.85 -10.47 -3.35
N TRP A 24 12.60 -11.51 -3.05
CA TRP A 24 13.47 -12.18 -4.01
C TRP A 24 12.65 -13.20 -4.79
N ASP A 25 12.51 -12.98 -6.10
CA ASP A 25 11.89 -13.94 -6.99
C ASP A 25 12.94 -15.00 -7.38
N LYS A 26 12.80 -16.22 -6.82
CA LYS A 26 13.73 -17.33 -7.06
C LYS A 26 13.66 -17.86 -8.49
N SER A 27 12.50 -17.75 -9.15
CA SER A 27 12.31 -18.24 -10.52
C SER A 27 13.10 -17.39 -11.50
N GLU A 28 12.97 -16.08 -11.38
CA GLU A 28 13.64 -15.12 -12.26
C GLU A 28 15.02 -14.67 -11.74
N LYS A 29 15.38 -15.08 -10.51
CA LYS A 29 16.61 -14.69 -9.80
C LYS A 29 16.81 -13.16 -9.75
N LYS A 30 15.73 -12.44 -9.45
CA LYS A 30 15.73 -10.96 -9.40
C LYS A 30 14.95 -10.46 -8.19
N SER A 31 15.35 -9.29 -7.70
CA SER A 31 14.59 -8.55 -6.69
C SER A 31 13.35 -7.93 -7.34
N LYS A 32 12.18 -8.24 -6.81
CA LYS A 32 10.91 -7.64 -7.22
C LYS A 32 10.25 -6.91 -6.05
N SER A 33 9.35 -5.99 -6.38
CA SER A 33 8.52 -5.30 -5.41
C SER A 33 7.04 -5.51 -5.75
N LYS A 34 6.21 -5.65 -4.72
CA LYS A 34 4.75 -5.68 -4.82
C LYS A 34 4.20 -4.52 -4.01
N ARG A 35 3.24 -3.79 -4.58
CA ARG A 35 2.55 -2.68 -3.91
C ARG A 35 1.14 -3.08 -3.52
N LYS A 36 0.77 -2.86 -2.26
CA LYS A 36 -0.58 -3.06 -1.73
C LYS A 36 -1.19 -1.72 -1.34
N LEU A 37 -2.38 -1.39 -1.82
CA LEU A 37 -3.07 -0.16 -1.42
C LEU A 37 -3.52 -0.28 0.04
N ILE A 38 -3.02 0.60 0.91
CA ILE A 38 -3.42 0.67 2.32
C ILE A 38 -4.59 1.64 2.46
N GLY A 39 -4.51 2.81 1.81
CA GLY A 39 -5.51 3.85 1.96
C GLY A 39 -5.24 5.12 1.18
N ILE A 40 -5.98 6.16 1.50
CA ILE A 40 -5.83 7.52 1.01
C ILE A 40 -5.39 8.40 2.18
N LYS A 41 -4.37 9.22 1.97
CA LYS A 41 -3.96 10.25 2.92
C LYS A 41 -4.91 11.44 2.81
N ASP A 42 -5.52 11.81 3.92
CA ASP A 42 -6.34 13.01 4.04
C ASP A 42 -5.43 14.25 3.99
N PRO A 43 -5.66 15.20 3.07
CA PRO A 43 -4.86 16.41 2.94
C PRO A 43 -4.96 17.35 4.14
N LEU A 44 -6.06 17.34 4.91
CA LEU A 44 -6.26 18.24 6.04
C LEU A 44 -5.60 17.73 7.32
N THR A 45 -5.83 16.45 7.63
CA THR A 45 -5.34 15.84 8.88
C THR A 45 -3.99 15.14 8.73
N GLY A 46 -3.56 14.87 7.49
CA GLY A 46 -2.38 14.06 7.20
C GLY A 46 -2.54 12.58 7.54
N GLN A 47 -3.71 12.15 8.05
CA GLN A 47 -3.97 10.78 8.46
C GLN A 47 -4.23 9.88 7.26
N ILE A 48 -3.93 8.59 7.41
CA ILE A 48 -4.15 7.58 6.38
C ILE A 48 -5.53 6.95 6.61
N VAL A 49 -6.49 7.30 5.76
CA VAL A 49 -7.84 6.74 5.75
C VAL A 49 -7.83 5.45 4.92
N PRO A 50 -8.05 4.27 5.53
CA PRO A 50 -8.04 3.00 4.78
C PRO A 50 -9.19 2.97 3.78
N THR A 51 -8.86 2.69 2.50
CA THR A 51 -9.86 2.66 1.41
C THR A 51 -10.42 1.26 1.18
N SER A 52 -9.77 0.24 1.71
CA SER A 52 -10.16 -1.14 1.48
C SER A 52 -10.97 -1.67 2.66
N THR A 53 -12.19 -2.16 2.37
CA THR A 53 -12.93 -3.12 3.18
C THR A 53 -12.17 -4.45 3.19
N GLN A 54 -10.92 -4.47 3.67
CA GLN A 54 -10.27 -5.74 3.93
C GLN A 54 -11.06 -6.37 5.05
N LYS A 55 -11.78 -7.46 4.74
CA LYS A 55 -12.09 -8.50 5.71
C LYS A 55 -10.80 -8.67 6.50
N LYS A 56 -10.81 -8.20 7.75
CA LYS A 56 -9.88 -8.65 8.76
C LYS A 56 -10.01 -10.18 8.73
N GLU A 57 -9.11 -10.88 8.06
CA GLU A 57 -8.83 -12.28 8.38
C GLU A 57 -8.16 -12.25 9.76
N ILE A 58 -8.93 -11.88 10.78
CA ILE A 58 -8.67 -12.21 12.16
C ILE A 58 -8.95 -13.71 12.22
N GLY A 59 -7.88 -14.50 12.25
CA GLY A 59 -7.92 -15.91 12.61
C GLY A 59 -8.54 -16.84 11.57
N ARG A 60 -7.75 -17.27 10.60
CA ARG A 60 -7.78 -18.70 10.26
C ARG A 60 -6.73 -19.37 11.14
N LYS A 61 -7.23 -19.94 12.25
CA LYS A 61 -6.52 -20.95 13.05
C LYS A 61 -6.19 -22.15 12.17
#